data_AF-A0A547PQ28-F1
#
_entry.id   AF-A0A547PQ28-F1
#
_cell.length_a   1.000
_cell.length_b   1.000
_cell.length_c   1.000
_cell.angle_alpha   90.00
_cell.angle_beta   90.00
_cell.angle_gamma   90.00
#
_symmetry.space_group_name_H-M   'P 1'
#
loop_
_entity.id
_entity.type
_entity.pdbx_description
1 polymer ?
#
loop_
_entity_poly.entity_id
_entity_poly.type
_entity_poly.pdbx_seq_one_letter_code
_entity_poly.pdbx_strand_id
1 'polypeptide(L)'
;MRPDKLETLDQLMSSDQAEEARAYFTRNYDMSWPSPFRCEITERVPPAPRSDSTVWQPEGATGLRGMLFRTVSAIDNSRRNRRFSEGPGHESGLPVITQGDSWFAFPIIEPVDVSESLGRLTPVYSLACPGDEMRDICRGEQLDELAWAVEETKARNVALSAGGNEMIGEEFPDILRPVDHAQSATDYLHLDRVNRKIAELIDGFERIIQHLVRIDPEIRVYAHSYDYPFPDVRQGRFMGRALDRAGIPPDRHRAVCSQIIDLLDNAMVTLTYRYPGTFSRVDFRGVSGARPDAWADEVHLTTATAALAARRLFDDIIRRNHGSHI
;
A
#
# COMPACT_ATOMS: atom_id res chain seq x y z
N MET A 1 -40.49 -8.14 -8.18
CA MET A 1 -39.03 -8.01 -7.99
C MET A 1 -38.45 -9.41 -8.04
N ARG A 2 -37.59 -9.68 -9.03
CA ARG A 2 -36.88 -10.97 -9.11
C ARG A 2 -35.60 -10.88 -8.27
N PRO A 3 -35.18 -11.97 -7.62
CA PRO A 3 -33.92 -11.99 -6.87
C PRO A 3 -32.78 -12.31 -7.84
N ASP A 4 -31.87 -11.36 -8.06
CA ASP A 4 -30.78 -11.49 -9.04
C ASP A 4 -29.53 -12.15 -8.40
N LYS A 5 -28.82 -12.96 -9.21
CA LYS A 5 -27.78 -13.94 -8.83
C LYS A 5 -26.40 -13.31 -8.54
N LEU A 6 -25.63 -13.98 -7.67
CA LEU A 6 -24.32 -13.57 -7.12
C LEU A 6 -23.10 -14.03 -7.96
N GLU A 7 -22.07 -13.17 -7.97
CA GLU A 7 -20.62 -13.28 -8.32
C GLU A 7 -19.63 -13.92 -7.29
N THR A 8 -19.12 -15.16 -7.42
CA THR A 8 -18.09 -15.76 -6.52
C THR A 8 -16.65 -15.56 -7.05
N LEU A 9 -15.62 -15.82 -6.22
CA LEU A 9 -14.23 -15.93 -6.71
C LEU A 9 -14.13 -16.91 -7.90
N ASP A 10 -14.92 -17.98 -7.87
CA ASP A 10 -15.02 -18.98 -8.95
C ASP A 10 -15.67 -18.45 -10.24
N GLN A 11 -16.23 -17.24 -10.19
CA GLN A 11 -16.77 -16.52 -11.35
C GLN A 11 -15.82 -15.40 -11.85
N LEU A 12 -14.78 -15.04 -11.08
CA LEU A 12 -13.84 -13.94 -11.39
C LEU A 12 -12.46 -14.42 -11.83
N MET A 13 -12.12 -15.66 -11.52
CA MET A 13 -10.85 -16.30 -11.86
C MET A 13 -11.11 -17.79 -12.08
N SER A 14 -10.14 -18.52 -12.65
CA SER A 14 -10.31 -19.97 -12.80
C SER A 14 -10.51 -20.62 -11.42
N SER A 15 -11.17 -21.78 -11.38
CA SER A 15 -11.35 -22.55 -10.14
C SER A 15 -10.03 -22.76 -9.40
N ASP A 16 -8.97 -23.04 -10.14
CA ASP A 16 -7.63 -23.32 -9.60
C ASP A 16 -7.01 -22.06 -9.00
N GLN A 17 -7.18 -20.90 -9.65
CA GLN A 17 -6.73 -19.60 -9.15
C GLN A 17 -7.52 -19.16 -7.90
N ALA A 18 -8.83 -19.39 -7.89
CA ALA A 18 -9.68 -19.10 -6.74
C ALA A 18 -9.31 -19.96 -5.53
N GLU A 19 -9.04 -21.25 -5.75
CA GLU A 19 -8.62 -22.19 -4.71
C GLU A 19 -7.21 -21.84 -4.20
N GLU A 20 -6.27 -21.51 -5.08
CA GLU A 20 -4.92 -21.09 -4.72
C GLU A 20 -4.94 -19.77 -3.92
N ALA A 21 -5.74 -18.78 -4.32
CA ALA A 21 -5.96 -17.55 -3.57
C ALA A 21 -6.50 -17.84 -2.16
N ARG A 22 -7.59 -18.61 -2.07
CA ARG A 22 -8.19 -18.98 -0.77
C ARG A 22 -7.19 -19.71 0.11
N ALA A 23 -6.47 -20.70 -0.43
CA ALA A 23 -5.47 -21.46 0.31
C ALA A 23 -4.32 -20.57 0.78
N TYR A 24 -3.86 -19.64 -0.06
CA TYR A 24 -2.80 -18.70 0.26
C TYR A 24 -3.23 -17.71 1.36
N PHE A 25 -4.39 -17.06 1.22
CA PHE A 25 -4.87 -16.09 2.22
C PHE A 25 -5.20 -16.75 3.56
N THR A 26 -5.86 -17.91 3.54
CA THR A 26 -6.13 -18.69 4.75
C THR A 26 -4.84 -19.13 5.43
N ARG A 27 -3.83 -19.55 4.64
CA ARG A 27 -2.52 -19.95 5.20
C ARG A 27 -1.79 -18.77 5.80
N ASN A 28 -1.83 -17.59 5.18
CA ASN A 28 -0.93 -16.48 5.50
C ASN A 28 -1.51 -15.38 6.40
N TYR A 29 -2.83 -15.18 6.40
CA TYR A 29 -3.45 -13.99 7.00
C TYR A 29 -4.52 -14.27 8.06
N ASP A 30 -4.64 -15.51 8.56
CA ASP A 30 -5.63 -15.92 9.59
C ASP A 30 -7.05 -15.37 9.31
N MET A 31 -7.44 -15.40 8.03
CA MET A 31 -8.69 -14.84 7.55
C MET A 31 -9.83 -15.84 7.72
N SER A 32 -10.95 -15.39 8.29
CA SER A 32 -12.21 -16.12 8.23
C SER A 32 -13.00 -15.67 7.01
N TRP A 33 -13.31 -16.61 6.10
CA TRP A 33 -14.13 -16.36 4.92
C TRP A 33 -15.61 -16.55 5.28
N PRO A 34 -16.47 -15.52 5.28
CA PRO A 34 -17.90 -15.77 5.38
C PRO A 34 -18.46 -16.48 4.13
N SER A 35 -19.45 -17.34 4.34
CA SER A 35 -20.23 -18.04 3.31
C SER A 35 -21.45 -17.20 2.87
N PRO A 36 -22.04 -17.44 1.68
CA PRO A 36 -21.79 -16.69 0.46
C PRO A 36 -22.11 -15.19 0.58
N PHE A 37 -21.20 -14.36 0.05
CA PHE A 37 -21.25 -12.90 0.04
C PHE A 37 -22.44 -12.35 -0.77
N ARG A 38 -23.03 -11.23 -0.33
CA ARG A 38 -24.00 -10.43 -1.08
C ARG A 38 -23.34 -9.18 -1.66
N CYS A 39 -23.39 -9.00 -2.97
CA CYS A 39 -23.05 -7.77 -3.68
C CYS A 39 -23.94 -7.69 -4.94
N GLU A 40 -24.55 -6.54 -5.21
CA GLU A 40 -25.34 -6.28 -6.41
C GLU A 40 -24.43 -5.71 -7.51
N ILE A 41 -24.45 -6.30 -8.71
CA ILE A 41 -23.86 -5.72 -9.92
C ILE A 41 -24.99 -5.59 -10.92
N THR A 42 -25.33 -4.36 -11.29
CA THR A 42 -26.23 -4.10 -12.41
C THR A 42 -25.38 -3.62 -13.59
N GLU A 43 -25.56 -4.29 -14.72
CA GLU A 43 -25.03 -3.94 -16.05
C GLU A 43 -23.63 -4.45 -16.46
N ARG A 44 -23.57 -4.90 -17.72
CA ARG A 44 -22.39 -5.44 -18.38
C ARG A 44 -21.34 -4.34 -18.54
N VAL A 45 -20.18 -4.58 -17.94
CA VAL A 45 -18.94 -3.83 -18.17
C VAL A 45 -18.57 -3.93 -19.65
N PRO A 46 -18.44 -2.82 -20.41
CA PRO A 46 -17.71 -2.88 -21.67
C PRO A 46 -16.25 -3.22 -21.35
N PRO A 47 -15.62 -4.19 -22.04
CA PRO A 47 -14.23 -4.49 -21.81
C PRO A 47 -13.39 -3.23 -22.02
N ALA A 48 -12.39 -3.03 -21.16
CA ALA A 48 -11.33 -2.07 -21.43
C ALA A 48 -10.85 -2.27 -22.88
N PRO A 49 -10.66 -1.20 -23.67
CA PRO A 49 -10.16 -1.34 -25.02
C PRO A 49 -8.84 -2.11 -24.97
N ARG A 50 -8.81 -3.25 -25.66
CA ARG A 50 -7.59 -4.01 -25.91
C ARG A 50 -6.66 -3.09 -26.68
N SER A 51 -5.60 -2.59 -26.06
CA SER A 51 -4.39 -2.33 -26.83
C SER A 51 -3.94 -3.68 -27.38
N ASP A 52 -3.74 -3.75 -28.70
CA ASP A 52 -3.15 -4.90 -29.36
C ASP A 52 -1.70 -5.05 -28.88
N SER A 53 -1.53 -5.69 -27.73
CA SER A 53 -0.28 -6.28 -27.31
C SER A 53 -0.61 -7.56 -26.58
N THR A 54 -0.26 -8.67 -27.22
CA THR A 54 0.16 -9.95 -26.66
C THR A 54 -0.15 -10.15 -25.17
N VAL A 55 -0.96 -11.16 -24.85
CA VAL A 55 -1.02 -11.78 -23.52
C VAL A 55 0.41 -12.02 -23.04
N TRP A 56 0.92 -11.12 -22.20
CA TRP A 56 2.31 -11.14 -21.75
C TRP A 56 2.44 -12.03 -20.53
N GLN A 57 3.41 -12.94 -20.57
CA GLN A 57 3.84 -13.73 -19.43
C GLN A 57 4.84 -12.88 -18.64
N PRO A 58 4.61 -12.60 -17.34
CA PRO A 58 5.43 -11.64 -16.63
C PRO A 58 6.83 -12.16 -16.31
N GLU A 59 7.84 -11.65 -17.00
CA GLU A 59 9.20 -11.57 -16.45
C GLU A 59 9.23 -10.40 -15.48
N GLY A 60 9.08 -10.69 -14.19
CA GLY A 60 9.13 -9.66 -13.13
C GLY A 60 8.37 -10.02 -11.85
N ALA A 61 7.49 -11.01 -11.89
CA ALA A 61 6.97 -11.67 -10.70
C ALA A 61 7.69 -13.01 -10.57
N THR A 62 8.68 -13.13 -9.69
CA THR A 62 9.34 -14.41 -9.45
C THR A 62 8.37 -15.36 -8.72
N GLY A 63 7.44 -15.96 -9.46
CA GLY A 63 6.57 -17.06 -9.04
C GLY A 63 5.06 -16.82 -9.15
N LEU A 64 4.31 -17.92 -9.05
CA LEU A 64 2.84 -18.01 -9.07
C LEU A 64 2.15 -17.00 -8.12
N ARG A 65 2.78 -16.69 -6.98
CA ARG A 65 2.26 -15.76 -5.97
C ARG A 65 2.12 -14.32 -6.48
N GLY A 66 3.13 -13.78 -7.15
CA GLY A 66 3.07 -12.40 -7.66
C GLY A 66 2.01 -12.24 -8.76
N MET A 67 1.87 -13.26 -9.62
CA MET A 67 0.82 -13.31 -10.64
C MET A 67 -0.58 -13.33 -10.01
N LEU A 68 -0.76 -14.11 -8.95
CA LEU A 68 -2.02 -14.19 -8.23
C LEU A 68 -2.39 -12.85 -7.58
N PHE A 69 -1.45 -12.20 -6.88
CA PHE A 69 -1.68 -10.89 -6.28
C PHE A 69 -2.06 -9.81 -7.29
N ARG A 70 -1.36 -9.75 -8.43
CA ARG A 70 -1.69 -8.79 -9.49
C ARG A 70 -3.08 -9.03 -10.07
N THR A 71 -3.44 -10.30 -10.30
CA THR A 71 -4.79 -10.66 -10.80
C THR A 71 -5.88 -10.23 -9.82
N VAL A 72 -5.70 -10.56 -8.55
CA VAL A 72 -6.65 -10.25 -7.49
C VAL A 72 -6.77 -8.72 -7.30
N SER A 73 -5.65 -8.01 -7.31
CA SER A 73 -5.61 -6.55 -7.16
C SER A 73 -6.22 -5.86 -8.37
N ALA A 74 -6.00 -6.35 -9.59
CA ALA A 74 -6.65 -5.81 -10.79
C ALA A 74 -8.19 -5.89 -10.71
N ILE A 75 -8.72 -6.99 -10.17
CA ILE A 75 -10.17 -7.14 -9.94
C ILE A 75 -10.66 -6.13 -8.89
N ASP A 76 -9.94 -6.02 -7.77
CA ASP A 76 -10.33 -5.12 -6.68
C ASP A 76 -10.23 -3.64 -7.09
N ASN A 77 -9.14 -3.25 -7.75
CA ASN A 77 -8.94 -1.94 -8.35
C ASN A 77 -10.02 -1.63 -9.38
N SER A 78 -10.41 -2.59 -10.23
CA SER A 78 -11.52 -2.40 -11.18
C SER A 78 -12.85 -2.05 -10.47
N ARG A 79 -13.10 -2.62 -9.28
CA ARG A 79 -14.29 -2.29 -8.46
C ARG A 79 -14.17 -0.91 -7.83
N ARG A 80 -13.00 -0.56 -7.29
CA ARG A 80 -12.72 0.77 -6.73
C ARG A 80 -12.87 1.86 -7.80
N ASN A 81 -12.29 1.63 -8.98
CA ASN A 81 -12.26 2.59 -10.08
C ASN A 81 -13.64 2.75 -10.75
N ARG A 82 -14.52 1.75 -10.62
CA ARG A 82 -15.93 1.92 -10.97
C ARG A 82 -16.62 2.90 -10.03
N ARG A 83 -16.45 2.76 -8.71
CA ARG A 83 -17.02 3.69 -7.72
C ARG A 83 -16.47 5.12 -7.86
N PHE A 84 -15.21 5.26 -8.28
CA PHE A 84 -14.66 6.55 -8.69
C PHE A 84 -15.50 7.22 -9.78
N SER A 85 -15.98 6.45 -10.76
CA SER A 85 -16.73 6.93 -11.91
C SER A 85 -18.24 7.12 -11.64
N GLU A 86 -18.81 6.39 -10.69
CA GLU A 86 -20.26 6.35 -10.40
C GLU A 86 -20.78 7.52 -9.54
N GLY A 87 -19.92 8.43 -9.06
CA GLY A 87 -20.17 9.40 -7.97
C GLY A 87 -21.62 9.90 -7.82
N PRO A 88 -22.26 9.74 -6.63
CA PRO A 88 -22.07 10.65 -5.49
C PRO A 88 -22.10 9.96 -4.09
N GLY A 89 -21.71 10.69 -3.03
CA GLY A 89 -21.79 10.24 -1.62
C GLY A 89 -20.60 10.60 -0.70
N HIS A 90 -19.57 11.23 -1.25
CA HIS A 90 -18.30 11.53 -0.55
C HIS A 90 -18.34 12.83 0.27
N GLU A 91 -17.52 12.90 1.34
CA GLU A 91 -17.30 14.12 2.11
C GLU A 91 -16.64 15.23 1.27
N SER A 92 -15.78 14.85 0.32
CA SER A 92 -15.16 15.77 -0.65
C SER A 92 -15.26 15.23 -2.07
N GLY A 93 -15.30 16.14 -3.06
CA GLY A 93 -15.22 15.81 -4.48
C GLY A 93 -13.81 15.80 -5.04
N LEU A 94 -12.76 15.90 -4.21
CA LEU A 94 -11.37 15.95 -4.67
C LEU A 94 -10.88 14.54 -5.07
N PRO A 95 -10.68 14.26 -6.37
CA PRO A 95 -10.22 12.95 -6.79
C PRO A 95 -8.77 12.70 -6.34
N VAL A 96 -8.51 11.47 -5.90
CA VAL A 96 -7.20 10.99 -5.46
C VAL A 96 -6.84 9.74 -6.24
N ILE A 97 -5.62 9.68 -6.78
CA ILE A 97 -5.05 8.44 -7.30
C ILE A 97 -4.22 7.80 -6.18
N THR A 98 -4.41 6.51 -5.90
CA THR A 98 -3.59 5.76 -4.94
C THR A 98 -2.70 4.77 -5.69
N GLN A 99 -1.39 4.81 -5.41
CA GLN A 99 -0.42 3.84 -5.92
C GLN A 99 0.44 3.34 -4.76
N GLY A 100 0.78 2.06 -4.75
CA GLY A 100 1.64 1.52 -3.70
C GLY A 100 1.38 0.08 -3.32
N ASP A 101 1.81 -0.25 -2.11
CA ASP A 101 1.82 -1.60 -1.57
C ASP A 101 0.52 -2.03 -0.85
N SER A 102 0.65 -3.04 0.02
CA SER A 102 -0.45 -3.66 0.75
C SER A 102 -1.15 -2.75 1.77
N TRP A 103 -0.58 -1.59 2.14
CA TRP A 103 -1.29 -0.60 2.95
C TRP A 103 -2.38 0.11 2.15
N PHE A 104 -2.23 0.18 0.83
CA PHE A 104 -3.20 0.77 -0.09
C PHE A 104 -4.01 -0.26 -0.88
N ALA A 105 -3.53 -1.49 -1.01
CA ALA A 105 -4.31 -2.56 -1.61
C ALA A 105 -4.10 -3.85 -0.82
N PHE A 106 -5.01 -4.17 0.09
CA PHE A 106 -5.06 -5.47 0.74
C PHE A 106 -6.22 -6.29 0.16
N PRO A 107 -5.94 -7.38 -0.58
CA PRO A 107 -6.95 -8.01 -1.41
C PRO A 107 -8.03 -8.78 -0.65
N ILE A 108 -9.28 -8.58 -1.08
CA ILE A 108 -10.47 -9.45 -0.96
C ILE A 108 -10.74 -9.99 0.45
N ILE A 109 -11.24 -9.11 1.32
CA ILE A 109 -11.92 -9.36 2.61
C ILE A 109 -10.97 -9.20 3.80
N GLU A 110 -11.17 -8.09 4.50
CA GLU A 110 -10.63 -7.69 5.80
C GLU A 110 -9.17 -8.10 6.15
N PRO A 111 -8.34 -7.13 6.57
CA PRO A 111 -8.72 -5.76 6.87
C PRO A 111 -8.99 -4.92 5.61
N VAL A 112 -9.97 -4.02 5.72
CA VAL A 112 -10.15 -2.93 4.76
C VAL A 112 -8.92 -2.05 4.84
N ASP A 113 -8.25 -1.83 3.70
CA ASP A 113 -7.04 -1.02 3.65
C ASP A 113 -7.30 0.50 3.66
N VAL A 114 -6.22 1.28 3.64
CA VAL A 114 -6.27 2.74 3.73
C VAL A 114 -6.94 3.35 2.51
N SER A 115 -6.67 2.83 1.30
CA SER A 115 -7.24 3.36 0.05
C SER A 115 -8.74 3.09 -0.04
N GLU A 116 -9.19 1.91 0.36
CA GLU A 116 -10.62 1.57 0.41
C GLU A 116 -11.35 2.42 1.45
N SER A 117 -10.73 2.64 2.62
CA SER A 117 -11.27 3.53 3.64
C SER A 117 -11.33 4.98 3.16
N LEU A 118 -10.31 5.44 2.44
CA LEU A 118 -10.24 6.77 1.84
C LEU A 118 -11.32 6.96 0.76
N GLY A 119 -11.59 5.90 -0.03
CA GLY A 119 -12.63 5.85 -1.04
C GLY A 119 -14.05 6.07 -0.51
N ARG A 120 -14.26 6.02 0.82
CA ARG A 120 -15.53 6.40 1.48
C ARG A 120 -15.63 7.90 1.74
N LEU A 121 -14.50 8.60 1.80
CA LEU A 121 -14.41 10.02 2.12
C LEU A 121 -14.28 10.89 0.87
N THR A 122 -13.65 10.36 -0.18
CA THR A 122 -13.36 11.08 -1.44
C THR A 122 -13.25 10.09 -2.60
N PRO A 123 -13.45 10.50 -3.87
CA PRO A 123 -13.24 9.62 -5.02
C PRO A 123 -11.80 9.14 -5.09
N VAL A 124 -11.59 7.82 -5.11
CA VAL A 124 -10.26 7.20 -5.21
C VAL A 124 -10.15 6.32 -6.45
N TYR A 125 -9.13 6.60 -7.27
CA TYR A 125 -8.70 5.75 -8.37
C TYR A 125 -7.45 4.96 -7.94
N SER A 126 -7.56 3.65 -7.77
CA SER A 126 -6.51 2.80 -7.22
C SER A 126 -5.75 2.05 -8.31
N LEU A 127 -4.43 2.12 -8.22
CA LEU A 127 -3.44 1.35 -8.97
C LEU A 127 -2.64 0.39 -8.07
N ALA A 128 -2.76 0.55 -6.74
CA ALA A 128 -1.97 -0.16 -5.76
C ALA A 128 -2.08 -1.69 -5.86
N CYS A 129 -1.00 -2.38 -5.52
CA CYS A 129 -0.90 -3.83 -5.49
C CYS A 129 -0.01 -4.28 -4.31
N PRO A 130 -0.42 -5.30 -3.52
CA PRO A 130 0.43 -5.90 -2.49
C PRO A 130 1.81 -6.26 -3.01
N GLY A 131 2.82 -5.97 -2.19
CA GLY A 131 4.20 -6.34 -2.50
C GLY A 131 4.89 -5.44 -3.52
N ASP A 132 4.21 -4.44 -4.09
CA ASP A 132 4.90 -3.46 -4.94
C ASP A 132 5.99 -2.74 -4.14
N GLU A 133 7.12 -2.56 -4.80
CA GLU A 133 8.27 -1.82 -4.30
C GLU A 133 8.46 -0.58 -5.16
N MET A 134 8.99 0.49 -4.58
CA MET A 134 9.40 1.72 -5.26
C MET A 134 10.25 1.45 -6.49
N ARG A 135 11.15 0.46 -6.45
CA ARG A 135 11.97 0.11 -7.61
C ARG A 135 11.12 -0.29 -8.82
N ASP A 136 9.89 -0.75 -8.62
CA ASP A 136 8.95 -1.13 -9.68
C ASP A 136 8.01 0.04 -10.00
N ILE A 137 7.53 0.75 -8.97
CA ILE A 137 6.63 1.91 -9.14
C ILE A 137 7.30 3.06 -9.89
N CYS A 138 8.59 3.35 -9.65
CA CYS A 138 9.25 4.55 -10.17
C CYS A 138 9.82 4.42 -11.58
N ARG A 139 9.53 3.34 -12.31
CA ARG A 139 10.03 3.11 -13.68
C ARG A 139 9.10 2.23 -14.50
N GLY A 140 9.30 2.25 -15.81
CA GLY A 140 8.61 1.35 -16.74
C GLY A 140 7.09 1.45 -16.62
N GLU A 141 6.43 0.30 -16.74
CA GLU A 141 4.98 0.21 -16.89
C GLU A 141 4.20 0.84 -15.73
N GLN A 142 4.63 0.68 -14.47
CA GLN A 142 3.87 1.25 -13.34
C GLN A 142 3.96 2.78 -13.28
N LEU A 143 5.10 3.36 -13.67
CA LEU A 143 5.22 4.81 -13.76
C LEU A 143 4.36 5.35 -14.90
N ASP A 144 4.36 4.65 -16.04
CA ASP A 144 3.55 5.00 -17.20
C ASP A 144 2.05 4.86 -16.91
N GLU A 145 1.63 3.84 -16.16
CA GLU A 145 0.25 3.65 -15.71
C GLU A 145 -0.19 4.75 -14.74
N LEU A 146 0.68 5.13 -13.79
CA LEU A 146 0.42 6.24 -12.88
C LEU A 146 0.29 7.57 -13.64
N ALA A 147 1.16 7.81 -14.61
CA ALA A 147 1.09 8.98 -15.50
C ALA A 147 -0.22 9.01 -16.29
N TRP A 148 -0.58 7.87 -16.91
CA TRP A 148 -1.83 7.73 -17.64
C TRP A 148 -3.05 7.97 -16.75
N ALA A 149 -3.05 7.46 -15.52
CA ALA A 149 -4.15 7.68 -14.58
C ALA A 149 -4.33 9.16 -14.23
N VAL A 150 -3.23 9.92 -14.06
CA VAL A 150 -3.29 11.38 -13.88
C VAL A 150 -3.92 12.06 -15.09
N GLU A 151 -3.48 11.67 -16.29
CA GLU A 151 -4.01 12.24 -17.53
C GLU A 151 -5.48 11.90 -17.78
N GLU A 152 -5.90 10.66 -17.52
CA GLU A 152 -7.26 10.19 -17.77
C GLU A 152 -8.25 10.74 -16.76
N THR A 153 -7.92 10.65 -15.47
CA THR A 153 -8.84 11.05 -14.40
C THR A 153 -8.84 12.56 -14.15
N LYS A 154 -7.82 13.28 -14.65
CA LYS A 154 -7.53 14.69 -14.32
C LYS A 154 -7.35 14.93 -12.81
N ALA A 155 -7.09 13.89 -12.03
CA ALA A 155 -6.85 14.01 -10.61
C ALA A 155 -5.48 14.68 -10.35
N ARG A 156 -5.46 15.63 -9.43
CA ARG A 156 -4.24 16.36 -9.02
C ARG A 156 -3.67 15.90 -7.70
N ASN A 157 -4.31 14.96 -7.02
CA ASN A 157 -3.84 14.40 -5.77
C ASN A 157 -3.40 12.96 -6.03
N VAL A 158 -2.13 12.67 -5.78
CA VAL A 158 -1.57 11.32 -5.88
C VAL A 158 -1.09 10.92 -4.50
N ALA A 159 -1.63 9.85 -3.95
CA ALA A 159 -1.17 9.25 -2.72
C ALA A 159 -0.27 8.04 -3.02
N LEU A 160 0.87 7.95 -2.35
CA LEU A 160 1.86 6.90 -2.51
C LEU A 160 2.07 6.12 -1.21
N SER A 161 2.05 4.79 -1.30
CA SER A 161 2.52 3.87 -0.25
C SER A 161 3.73 3.08 -0.76
N ALA A 162 4.92 3.35 -0.23
CA ALA A 162 6.14 2.64 -0.62
C ALA A 162 7.21 2.73 0.48
N GLY A 163 8.13 1.75 0.51
CA GLY A 163 9.22 1.68 1.48
C GLY A 163 9.10 0.53 2.47
N GLY A 164 7.89 0.01 2.70
CA GLY A 164 7.65 -1.11 3.59
C GLY A 164 8.37 -2.36 3.10
N ASN A 165 8.05 -2.81 1.89
CA ASN A 165 8.61 -4.03 1.30
C ASN A 165 10.13 -3.98 1.13
N GLU A 166 10.71 -2.81 0.85
CA GLU A 166 12.17 -2.63 0.76
C GLU A 166 12.86 -2.87 2.09
N MET A 167 12.20 -2.48 3.19
CA MET A 167 12.76 -2.54 4.53
C MET A 167 12.46 -3.87 5.24
N ILE A 168 11.24 -4.39 5.10
CA ILE A 168 10.76 -5.56 5.84
C ILE A 168 10.40 -6.76 4.94
N GLY A 169 10.74 -6.70 3.65
CA GLY A 169 10.57 -7.80 2.69
C GLY A 169 11.64 -8.89 2.82
N GLU A 170 11.92 -9.61 1.73
CA GLU A 170 12.81 -10.77 1.74
C GLU A 170 14.25 -10.44 2.19
N GLU A 171 14.70 -9.22 1.93
CA GLU A 171 16.04 -8.73 2.29
C GLU A 171 16.10 -8.15 3.72
N PHE A 172 15.02 -8.22 4.50
CA PHE A 172 15.02 -7.76 5.90
C PHE A 172 16.13 -8.38 6.76
N PRO A 173 16.42 -9.69 6.68
CA PRO A 173 17.52 -10.28 7.44
C PRO A 173 18.88 -9.64 7.13
N ASP A 174 19.08 -9.13 5.91
CA ASP A 174 20.37 -8.55 5.49
C ASP A 174 20.67 -7.20 6.15
N ILE A 175 19.63 -6.50 6.64
CA ILE A 175 19.82 -5.24 7.36
C ILE A 175 19.96 -5.44 8.87
N LEU A 176 19.74 -6.65 9.38
CA LEU A 176 19.89 -7.00 10.79
C LEU A 176 21.33 -7.33 11.13
N ARG A 177 21.80 -6.82 12.27
CA ARG A 177 23.15 -7.02 12.79
C ARG A 177 23.08 -7.74 14.16
N PRO A 178 23.46 -9.03 14.25
CA PRO A 178 23.55 -9.71 15.55
C PRO A 178 24.69 -9.10 16.36
N VAL A 179 24.39 -8.58 17.55
CA VAL A 179 25.40 -8.06 18.50
C VAL A 179 25.04 -8.48 19.93
N ASP A 180 26.00 -9.02 20.67
CA ASP A 180 25.79 -9.52 22.05
C ASP A 180 25.56 -8.39 23.08
N HIS A 181 26.01 -7.17 22.76
CA HIS A 181 25.98 -6.02 23.66
C HIS A 181 25.51 -4.74 22.95
N ALA A 182 24.34 -4.79 22.30
CA ALA A 182 23.67 -3.58 21.82
C ALA A 182 23.30 -2.64 22.98
N GLN A 183 23.57 -1.35 22.82
CA GLN A 183 23.12 -0.31 23.76
C GLN A 183 21.79 0.31 23.31
N SER A 184 21.49 0.23 22.01
CA SER A 184 20.32 0.82 21.37
C SER A 184 19.72 -0.09 20.29
N ALA A 185 18.49 0.19 19.87
CA ALA A 185 17.84 -0.52 18.75
C ALA A 185 18.65 -0.41 17.45
N THR A 186 19.27 0.75 17.22
CA THR A 186 20.12 1.02 16.07
C THR A 186 21.35 0.12 15.99
N ASP A 187 21.84 -0.38 17.12
CA ASP A 187 23.00 -1.27 17.14
C ASP A 187 22.70 -2.65 16.52
N TYR A 188 21.42 -3.02 16.41
CA TYR A 188 20.98 -4.22 15.72
C TYR A 188 20.79 -4.02 14.21
N LEU A 189 21.19 -2.88 13.65
CA LEU A 189 21.04 -2.57 12.25
C LEU A 189 22.40 -2.36 11.57
N HIS A 190 22.54 -2.93 10.37
CA HIS A 190 23.56 -2.51 9.42
C HIS A 190 23.14 -1.17 8.80
N LEU A 191 23.43 -0.07 9.51
CA LEU A 191 23.01 1.27 9.10
C LEU A 191 23.42 1.66 7.69
N ASP A 192 24.58 1.19 7.21
CA ASP A 192 25.02 1.43 5.84
C ASP A 192 24.07 0.79 4.81
N ARG A 193 23.54 -0.41 5.10
CA ARG A 193 22.56 -1.11 4.25
C ARG A 193 21.20 -0.42 4.32
N VAL A 194 20.74 -0.07 5.53
CA VAL A 194 19.48 0.66 5.73
C VAL A 194 19.53 1.99 4.96
N ASN A 195 20.60 2.76 5.11
CA ASN A 195 20.75 4.04 4.44
C ASN A 195 20.82 3.92 2.91
N ARG A 196 21.41 2.85 2.36
CA ARG A 196 21.38 2.59 0.91
C ARG A 196 19.97 2.35 0.41
N LYS A 197 19.20 1.48 1.07
CA LYS A 197 17.79 1.23 0.73
C LYS A 197 16.93 2.50 0.83
N ILE A 198 17.15 3.30 1.88
CA ILE A 198 16.47 4.61 2.02
C ILE A 198 16.84 5.54 0.86
N ALA A 199 18.12 5.62 0.48
CA ALA A 199 18.54 6.47 -0.62
C ALA A 199 17.88 6.06 -1.95
N GLU A 200 17.84 4.76 -2.26
CA GLU A 200 17.16 4.23 -3.45
C GLU A 200 15.66 4.55 -3.45
N LEU A 201 15.00 4.42 -2.30
CA LEU A 201 13.59 4.76 -2.15
C LEU A 201 13.33 6.27 -2.37
N ILE A 202 14.18 7.12 -1.81
CA ILE A 202 14.08 8.58 -1.97
C ILE A 202 14.31 8.97 -3.43
N ASP A 203 15.30 8.38 -4.11
CA ASP A 203 15.52 8.60 -5.55
C ASP A 203 14.29 8.19 -6.38
N GLY A 204 13.62 7.10 -6.00
CA GLY A 204 12.37 6.66 -6.62
C GLY A 204 11.23 7.66 -6.45
N PHE A 205 11.02 8.18 -5.23
CA PHE A 205 10.06 9.25 -4.99
C PHE A 205 10.35 10.49 -5.85
N GLU A 206 11.62 10.91 -5.93
CA GLU A 206 12.01 12.07 -6.74
C GLU A 206 11.71 11.85 -8.23
N ARG A 207 11.97 10.64 -8.76
CA ARG A 207 11.63 10.28 -10.14
C ARG A 207 10.14 10.39 -10.40
N ILE A 208 9.30 9.85 -9.51
CA ILE A 208 7.84 9.94 -9.63
C ILE A 208 7.40 11.40 -9.60
N ILE A 209 7.82 12.17 -8.58
CA ILE A 209 7.46 13.59 -8.44
C ILE A 209 7.83 14.38 -9.70
N GLN A 210 9.07 14.24 -10.17
CA GLN A 210 9.55 14.94 -11.37
C GLN A 210 8.80 14.51 -12.63
N HIS A 211 8.40 13.24 -12.73
CA HIS A 211 7.61 12.76 -13.85
C HIS A 211 6.21 13.38 -13.83
N LEU A 212 5.51 13.34 -12.71
CA LEU A 212 4.14 13.84 -12.58
C LEU A 212 4.06 15.38 -12.73
N VAL A 213 5.04 16.13 -12.21
CA VAL A 213 5.09 17.59 -12.36
C VAL A 213 5.26 18.02 -13.82
N ARG A 214 5.89 17.20 -14.68
CA ARG A 214 5.97 17.47 -16.12
C ARG A 214 4.61 17.30 -16.82
N ILE A 215 3.73 16.48 -16.26
CA ILE A 215 2.38 16.23 -16.78
C ILE A 215 1.43 17.34 -16.31
N ASP A 216 1.37 17.59 -15.01
CA ASP A 216 0.61 18.70 -14.42
C ASP A 216 1.44 19.37 -13.30
N PRO A 217 1.90 20.63 -13.48
CA PRO A 217 2.64 21.35 -12.46
C PRO A 217 1.88 21.59 -11.15
N GLU A 218 0.56 21.43 -11.14
CA GLU A 218 -0.30 21.58 -9.96
C GLU A 218 -0.55 20.26 -9.20
N ILE A 219 0.08 19.16 -9.64
CA ILE A 219 0.06 17.87 -8.92
C ILE A 219 0.55 18.06 -7.48
N ARG A 220 -0.14 17.38 -6.57
CA ARG A 220 0.23 17.21 -5.17
C ARG A 220 0.42 15.72 -4.90
N VAL A 221 1.61 15.36 -4.44
CA VAL A 221 2.00 14.01 -4.06
C VAL A 221 1.98 13.90 -2.54
N TYR A 222 1.30 12.89 -2.01
CA TYR A 222 1.18 12.57 -0.59
C TYR A 222 1.80 11.20 -0.35
N ALA A 223 2.92 11.12 0.37
CA ALA A 223 3.45 9.84 0.82
C ALA A 223 3.25 9.71 2.32
N HIS A 224 2.83 8.55 2.80
CA HIS A 224 2.67 8.33 4.22
C HIS A 224 3.87 7.61 4.84
N SER A 225 4.11 7.87 6.12
CA SER A 225 4.89 6.96 6.96
C SER A 225 4.09 5.69 7.22
N TYR A 226 4.76 4.61 7.64
CA TYR A 226 4.07 3.49 8.28
C TYR A 226 3.87 3.78 9.77
N ASP A 227 3.09 2.94 10.44
CA ASP A 227 2.99 2.91 11.90
C ASP A 227 4.01 1.93 12.50
N TYR A 228 4.20 1.97 13.82
CA TYR A 228 5.15 1.13 14.54
C TYR A 228 4.60 -0.30 14.70
N PRO A 229 5.17 -1.29 14.00
CA PRO A 229 4.61 -2.64 13.97
C PRO A 229 4.77 -3.36 15.31
N PHE A 230 4.09 -4.51 15.40
CA PHE A 230 4.28 -5.49 16.46
C PHE A 230 4.87 -6.77 15.87
N PRO A 231 6.21 -6.93 15.86
CA PRO A 231 6.85 -8.05 15.17
C PRO A 231 6.49 -9.44 15.71
N ASP A 232 6.00 -9.51 16.95
CA ASP A 232 5.76 -10.77 17.66
C ASP A 232 4.30 -11.23 17.66
N VAL A 233 3.38 -10.42 17.12
CA VAL A 233 1.98 -10.86 17.02
C VAL A 233 1.81 -11.88 15.90
N ARG A 234 0.74 -12.68 15.98
CA ARG A 234 0.26 -13.54 14.88
C ARG A 234 1.36 -14.38 14.19
N GLN A 235 2.29 -14.91 14.98
CA GLN A 235 3.33 -15.89 14.63
C GLN A 235 4.64 -15.35 14.01
N GLY A 236 4.89 -14.05 14.02
CA GLY A 236 6.21 -13.49 13.68
C GLY A 236 6.66 -13.77 12.24
N ARG A 237 5.76 -14.04 11.31
CA ARG A 237 6.05 -14.51 9.95
C ARG A 237 6.86 -13.51 9.12
N PHE A 238 6.61 -12.21 9.28
CA PHE A 238 7.26 -11.18 8.48
C PHE A 238 8.52 -10.68 9.16
N MET A 239 8.41 -10.28 10.44
CA MET A 239 9.52 -9.66 11.17
C MET A 239 10.00 -10.53 12.33
N GLY A 240 9.11 -11.02 13.20
CA GLY A 240 9.49 -11.68 14.44
C GLY A 240 10.49 -12.83 14.26
N ARG A 241 10.23 -13.74 13.33
CA ARG A 241 11.11 -14.88 13.01
C ARG A 241 12.44 -14.46 12.42
N ALA A 242 12.49 -13.37 11.66
CA ALA A 242 13.74 -12.86 11.11
C ALA A 242 14.60 -12.27 12.24
N LEU A 243 13.99 -11.54 13.16
CA LEU A 243 14.63 -10.99 14.36
C LEU A 243 15.13 -12.11 15.30
N ASP A 244 14.29 -13.13 15.54
CA ASP A 244 14.66 -14.33 16.31
C ASP A 244 15.88 -15.04 15.71
N ARG A 245 15.88 -15.27 14.39
CA ARG A 245 17.00 -15.91 13.69
C ARG A 245 18.27 -15.07 13.71
N ALA A 246 18.12 -13.75 13.73
CA ALA A 246 19.23 -12.82 13.92
C ALA A 246 19.71 -12.74 15.38
N GLY A 247 19.13 -13.52 16.31
CA GLY A 247 19.52 -13.55 17.72
C GLY A 247 19.19 -12.26 18.47
N ILE A 248 18.26 -11.45 17.95
CA ILE A 248 17.82 -10.23 18.61
C ILE A 248 16.89 -10.62 19.77
N PRO A 249 17.05 -10.04 20.98
CA PRO A 249 16.14 -10.34 22.09
C PRO A 249 14.70 -9.87 21.79
N PRO A 250 13.66 -10.65 22.14
CA PRO A 250 12.25 -10.30 21.86
C PRO A 250 11.80 -8.95 22.42
N ASP A 251 12.31 -8.53 23.57
CA ASP A 251 12.02 -7.21 24.16
C ASP A 251 12.56 -6.04 23.31
N ARG A 252 13.45 -6.33 22.35
CA ARG A 252 14.05 -5.35 21.43
C ARG A 252 13.42 -5.32 20.06
N HIS A 253 12.66 -6.35 19.67
CA HIS A 253 12.09 -6.49 18.33
C HIS A 253 11.34 -5.23 17.86
N ARG A 254 10.36 -4.80 18.65
CA ARG A 254 9.56 -3.63 18.34
C ARG A 254 10.41 -2.36 18.21
N ALA A 255 11.41 -2.19 19.08
CA ALA A 255 12.28 -1.02 19.05
C ALA A 255 13.14 -0.99 17.77
N VAL A 256 13.65 -2.15 17.33
CA VAL A 256 14.42 -2.28 16.08
C VAL A 256 13.55 -1.93 14.88
N CYS A 257 12.34 -2.50 14.76
CA CYS A 257 11.44 -2.18 13.66
C CYS A 257 10.98 -0.70 13.69
N SER A 258 10.70 -0.15 14.87
CA SER A 258 10.32 1.27 15.00
C SER A 258 11.45 2.19 14.56
N GLN A 259 12.70 1.83 14.86
CA GLN A 259 13.86 2.60 14.43
C GLN A 259 14.00 2.65 12.90
N ILE A 260 13.65 1.58 12.19
CA ILE A 260 13.62 1.55 10.72
C ILE A 260 12.54 2.51 10.19
N ILE A 261 11.33 2.47 10.78
CA ILE A 261 10.24 3.39 10.42
C ILE A 261 10.65 4.85 10.63
N ASP A 262 11.32 5.16 11.74
CA ASP A 262 11.79 6.52 12.02
C ASP A 262 12.87 6.99 11.05
N LEU A 263 13.80 6.11 10.66
CA LEU A 263 14.83 6.44 9.66
C LEU A 263 14.20 6.74 8.30
N LEU A 264 13.26 5.91 7.87
CA LEU A 264 12.49 6.12 6.65
C LEU A 264 11.68 7.43 6.70
N ASP A 265 10.98 7.68 7.80
CA ASP A 265 10.17 8.87 7.98
C ASP A 265 11.01 10.15 7.89
N ASN A 266 12.14 10.17 8.58
CA ASN A 266 13.06 11.29 8.57
C ASN A 266 13.56 11.58 7.14
N ALA A 267 13.82 10.56 6.34
CA ALA A 267 14.20 10.73 4.94
C ALA A 267 13.07 11.36 4.10
N MET A 268 11.81 10.92 4.30
CA MET A 268 10.65 11.53 3.63
C MET A 268 10.40 12.98 4.07
N VAL A 269 10.68 13.32 5.33
CA VAL A 269 10.65 14.73 5.78
C VAL A 269 11.61 15.57 4.93
N THR A 270 12.80 15.05 4.58
CA THR A 270 13.72 15.80 3.70
C THR A 270 13.15 16.10 2.32
N LEU A 271 12.32 15.22 1.75
CA LEU A 271 11.65 15.45 0.48
C LEU A 271 10.63 16.60 0.54
N THR A 272 9.97 16.78 1.69
CA THR A 272 9.03 17.90 1.86
C THR A 272 9.70 19.27 1.75
N TYR A 273 10.98 19.36 2.13
CA TYR A 273 11.77 20.59 1.96
C TYR A 273 12.29 20.77 0.53
N ARG A 274 12.56 19.68 -0.20
CA ARG A 274 13.04 19.74 -1.60
C ARG A 274 11.93 20.06 -2.60
N TYR A 275 10.70 19.61 -2.33
CA TYR A 275 9.54 19.80 -3.21
C TYR A 275 8.39 20.49 -2.45
N PRO A 276 8.60 21.74 -1.99
CA PRO A 276 7.59 22.45 -1.21
C PRO A 276 6.33 22.69 -2.06
N GLY A 277 5.16 22.42 -1.47
CA GLY A 277 3.86 22.55 -2.15
C GLY A 277 3.49 21.36 -3.05
N THR A 278 4.47 20.67 -3.63
CA THR A 278 4.26 19.47 -4.46
C THR A 278 4.25 18.19 -3.63
N PHE A 279 5.23 17.98 -2.74
CA PHE A 279 5.34 16.75 -1.94
C PHE A 279 4.94 16.97 -0.48
N SER A 280 4.20 16.01 0.06
CA SER A 280 3.65 16.04 1.39
C SER A 280 3.88 14.70 2.08
N ARG A 281 4.58 14.71 3.21
CA ARG A 281 4.62 13.57 4.12
C ARG A 281 3.38 13.58 5.02
N VAL A 282 2.68 12.46 5.10
CA VAL A 282 1.56 12.22 6.02
C VAL A 282 2.02 11.27 7.13
N ASP A 283 1.91 11.69 8.39
CA ASP A 283 2.38 10.89 9.52
C ASP A 283 1.35 9.83 9.91
N PHE A 284 1.62 8.55 9.72
CA PHE A 284 0.81 7.48 10.30
C PHE A 284 1.40 6.89 11.59
N ARG A 285 2.58 7.33 12.03
CA ARG A 285 3.16 6.83 13.27
C ARG A 285 2.24 7.14 14.45
N GLY A 286 2.01 6.12 15.26
CA GLY A 286 1.13 6.13 16.42
C GLY A 286 -0.36 5.99 16.13
N VAL A 287 -0.80 5.78 14.88
CA VAL A 287 -2.24 5.69 14.55
C VAL A 287 -2.94 4.51 15.23
N SER A 288 -2.22 3.40 15.45
CA SER A 288 -2.66 2.24 16.23
C SER A 288 -2.79 2.50 17.73
N GLY A 289 -2.30 3.65 18.21
CA GLY A 289 -2.25 3.96 19.64
C GLY A 289 -1.34 3.01 20.43
N ALA A 290 -0.36 2.40 19.76
CA ALA A 290 0.52 1.39 20.33
C ALA A 290 -0.22 0.19 20.95
N ARG A 291 -1.34 -0.22 20.36
CA ARG A 291 -2.10 -1.39 20.78
C ARG A 291 -1.91 -2.57 19.81
N PRO A 292 -1.59 -3.78 20.28
CA PRO A 292 -1.44 -4.96 19.41
C PRO A 292 -2.72 -5.36 18.67
N ASP A 293 -3.90 -5.10 19.25
CA ASP A 293 -5.21 -5.42 18.66
C ASP A 293 -5.63 -4.48 17.53
N ALA A 294 -4.90 -3.38 17.34
CA ALA A 294 -5.05 -2.48 16.20
C ALA A 294 -4.42 -3.05 14.91
N TRP A 295 -3.75 -4.21 14.99
CA TRP A 295 -3.07 -4.86 13.89
C TRP A 295 -3.73 -6.20 13.53
N ALA A 296 -3.98 -6.40 12.23
CA ALA A 296 -4.54 -7.65 11.71
C ALA A 296 -3.48 -8.76 11.67
N ASP A 297 -2.23 -8.39 11.37
CA ASP A 297 -1.03 -9.22 11.49
C ASP A 297 0.15 -8.36 11.96
N GLU A 298 1.41 -8.74 11.70
CA GLU A 298 2.58 -7.95 12.16
C GLU A 298 2.74 -6.60 11.45
N VAL A 299 2.19 -6.45 10.25
CA VAL A 299 2.51 -5.34 9.32
C VAL A 299 1.27 -4.61 8.81
N HIS A 300 0.09 -5.24 8.85
CA HIS A 300 -1.17 -4.67 8.38
C HIS A 300 -2.07 -4.24 9.54
N LEU A 301 -2.66 -3.06 9.39
CA LEU A 301 -3.65 -2.50 10.31
C LEU A 301 -4.98 -3.25 10.22
N THR A 302 -5.77 -3.25 11.29
CA THR A 302 -7.18 -3.66 11.21
C THR A 302 -8.00 -2.64 10.42
N THR A 303 -9.17 -3.04 9.90
CA THR A 303 -10.15 -2.15 9.22
C THR A 303 -10.38 -0.85 9.99
N ALA A 304 -10.58 -0.94 11.32
CA ALA A 304 -10.84 0.24 12.15
C ALA A 304 -9.64 1.18 12.20
N THR A 305 -8.42 0.64 12.30
CA THR A 305 -7.21 1.44 12.37
C THR A 305 -6.80 2.00 11.02
N ALA A 306 -7.00 1.24 9.93
CA ALA A 306 -6.82 1.74 8.56
C ALA A 306 -7.75 2.91 8.25
N ALA A 307 -8.98 2.90 8.76
CA ALA A 307 -9.90 4.03 8.64
C ALA A 307 -9.39 5.31 9.34
N LEU A 308 -8.70 5.18 10.48
CA LEU A 308 -8.05 6.32 11.15
C LEU A 308 -6.89 6.87 10.32
N ALA A 309 -6.08 5.99 9.72
CA ALA A 309 -4.99 6.39 8.82
C ALA A 309 -5.54 7.10 7.57
N ALA A 310 -6.59 6.54 6.95
CA ALA A 310 -7.27 7.14 5.81
C ALA A 310 -7.87 8.51 6.14
N ARG A 311 -8.46 8.66 7.34
CA ARG A 311 -8.95 9.96 7.80
C ARG A 311 -7.82 10.99 7.91
N ARG A 312 -6.66 10.59 8.43
CA ARG A 312 -5.50 11.47 8.55
C ARG A 312 -4.95 11.90 7.19
N LEU A 313 -4.91 10.97 6.22
CA LEU A 313 -4.55 11.28 4.83
C LEU A 313 -5.56 12.24 4.18
N PHE A 314 -6.86 11.97 4.34
CA PHE A 314 -7.92 12.83 3.85
C PHE A 314 -7.81 14.26 4.40
N ASP A 315 -7.68 14.42 5.72
CA ASP A 315 -7.57 15.74 6.35
C ASP A 315 -6.33 16.50 5.84
N ASP A 316 -5.21 15.81 5.54
CA ASP A 316 -4.01 16.43 4.93
C ASP A 316 -4.29 16.94 3.51
N ILE A 317 -4.96 16.11 2.70
CA ILE A 317 -5.38 16.45 1.33
C ILE A 317 -6.29 17.68 1.34
N ILE A 318 -7.32 17.69 2.18
CA ILE A 318 -8.25 18.84 2.31
C ILE A 318 -7.48 20.10 2.73
N ARG A 319 -6.68 20.02 3.80
CA ARG A 319 -5.94 21.16 4.32
C ARG A 319 -5.02 21.81 3.28
N ARG A 320 -4.34 21.00 2.45
CA ARG A 320 -3.40 21.51 1.44
C ARG A 320 -4.07 22.02 0.17
N ASN A 321 -5.25 21.51 -0.18
CA ASN A 321 -6.03 22.01 -1.31
C ASN A 321 -6.77 23.31 -0.97
N HIS A 322 -7.20 23.51 0.29
CA HIS A 322 -7.91 24.72 0.71
C HIS A 322 -7.02 25.80 1.36
N GLY A 323 -5.81 25.45 1.81
CA GLY A 323 -4.88 26.35 2.48
C GLY A 323 -4.05 27.27 1.58
N SER A 324 -4.33 27.38 0.29
CA SER A 324 -3.59 28.26 -0.66
C SER A 324 -4.18 29.70 -0.76
N HIS A 325 -5.08 30.07 0.16
CA HIS A 325 -5.68 31.40 0.25
C HIS A 325 -5.63 31.95 1.68
N ILE A 326 -4.44 32.13 2.26
CA ILE A 326 -4.22 33.07 3.37
C ILE A 326 -2.89 33.79 3.13
#